data_AF-A0A952LQQ1-F1
#
_entry.id   AF-A0A952LQQ1-F1
#
_cell.length_a   1.000
_cell.length_b   1.000
_cell.length_c   1.000
_cell.angle_alpha   90.00
_cell.angle_beta   90.00
_cell.angle_gamma   90.00
#
_symmetry.space_group_name_H-M   'P 1'
#
loop_
_entity.id
_entity.type
_entity.pdbx_description
1 polymer ?
#
loop_
_entity_poly.entity_id
_entity_poly.type
_entity_poly.pdbx_seq_one_letter_code
_entity_poly.pdbx_strand_id
1 'polypeptide(L)'
;MEKIVSSEELHGIFDFASKQKRSLPTQAFSEFLIKREQGDWAEDLIFRAINEVENDIIAVKYGKSDKIVAGEPGFDKFYKSYQDELEQIGKRPDLLIFRKSDYSQLKKDYNLSDLDISSLDNCKLKYIVPRAIAGLEIRSSSYLVDKYNEVSSKNRKEVINQIIKLINELKNKEDSLPDEWKKWLLTIDINNEKTLFDKPRSPVKVKSIKELTELKKLIDSLKIKKRDFLSFTPKVEDIYVIYKWIKTFGVPHYYVQVFFDKVYIISFKRILEIISNPSKNEKIFYIEKNSKNQFKTTIHIDINQGFLLAEKNDFPTHASKYKELEKGKLLFYVVFSGGKAYLNVEKLYEIIGFSLDKNNTK
;
A
#
# COMPACT_ATOMS: atom_id res chain seq x y z
N MET A 1 20.61 6.94 -16.90
CA MET A 1 19.86 5.72 -16.55
C MET A 1 20.61 5.01 -15.44
N GLU A 2 20.22 5.25 -14.18
CA GLU A 2 20.77 4.50 -13.04
C GLU A 2 20.23 3.07 -13.04
N LYS A 3 21.09 2.10 -12.68
CA LYS A 3 20.77 0.66 -12.61
C LYS A 3 19.52 0.44 -11.75
N ILE A 4 18.43 0.04 -12.40
CA ILE A 4 17.31 -0.64 -11.73
C ILE A 4 17.88 -1.97 -11.21
N VAL A 5 17.54 -2.34 -9.96
CA VAL A 5 17.89 -3.63 -9.32
C VAL A 5 17.68 -4.75 -10.34
N SER A 6 18.70 -5.57 -10.56
CA SER A 6 18.64 -6.58 -11.61
C SER A 6 17.59 -7.65 -11.29
N SER A 7 17.06 -8.34 -12.31
CA SER A 7 16.14 -9.46 -12.08
C SER A 7 16.77 -10.56 -11.22
N GLU A 8 18.09 -10.73 -11.29
CA GLU A 8 18.86 -11.70 -10.51
C GLU A 8 18.96 -11.30 -9.03
N GLU A 9 19.16 -10.01 -8.73
CA GLU A 9 19.13 -9.49 -7.35
C GLU A 9 17.74 -9.66 -6.73
N LEU A 10 16.67 -9.46 -7.51
CA LEU A 10 15.30 -9.73 -7.06
C LEU A 10 15.09 -11.22 -6.74
N HIS A 11 15.61 -12.14 -7.56
CA HIS A 11 15.53 -13.60 -7.31
C HIS A 11 16.30 -14.04 -6.05
N GLY A 12 17.35 -13.31 -5.67
CA GLY A 12 18.05 -13.55 -4.40
C GLY A 12 17.27 -13.11 -3.16
N ILE A 13 16.35 -12.15 -3.29
CA ILE A 13 15.54 -11.60 -2.18
C ILE A 13 14.23 -12.37 -2.02
N PHE A 14 13.63 -12.80 -3.12
CA PHE A 14 12.39 -13.58 -3.12
C PHE A 14 12.56 -14.79 -4.02
N ASP A 15 12.23 -15.98 -3.50
CA ASP A 15 12.16 -17.20 -4.31
C ASP A 15 10.94 -17.14 -5.25
N PHE A 16 11.11 -16.43 -6.37
CA PHE A 16 10.15 -16.35 -7.47
C PHE A 16 10.08 -17.67 -8.27
N ALA A 17 11.03 -18.58 -8.08
CA ALA A 17 11.13 -19.84 -8.83
C ALA A 17 10.08 -20.87 -8.41
N SER A 18 9.41 -20.67 -7.27
CA SER A 18 8.15 -21.36 -7.03
C SER A 18 7.08 -20.80 -7.97
N LYS A 19 6.93 -21.42 -9.15
CA LYS A 19 5.65 -21.42 -9.88
C LYS A 19 4.60 -22.01 -8.94
N GLN A 20 4.09 -21.21 -8.00
CA GLN A 20 2.92 -21.59 -7.24
C GLN A 20 1.82 -21.77 -8.28
N LYS A 21 1.38 -23.02 -8.48
CA LYS A 21 0.15 -23.32 -9.19
C LYS A 21 -0.93 -22.47 -8.53
N ARG A 22 -1.31 -21.38 -9.19
CA ARG A 22 -2.39 -20.51 -8.72
C ARG A 22 -3.68 -21.32 -8.81
N SER A 23 -4.11 -21.88 -7.69
CA SER A 23 -5.31 -22.70 -7.62
C SER A 23 -6.53 -21.84 -7.95
N LEU A 24 -7.47 -22.42 -8.70
CA LEU A 24 -8.75 -21.78 -9.00
C LEU A 24 -9.46 -21.53 -7.66
N PRO A 25 -9.84 -20.28 -7.34
CA PRO A 25 -10.70 -20.03 -6.21
C PRO A 25 -12.06 -20.71 -6.45
N THR A 26 -12.70 -21.20 -5.39
CA THR A 26 -13.93 -22.00 -5.50
C THR A 26 -15.20 -21.22 -5.15
N GLN A 27 -15.14 -20.20 -4.28
CA GLN A 27 -16.29 -19.35 -3.91
C GLN A 27 -15.88 -17.94 -3.48
N ALA A 28 -16.76 -16.96 -3.67
CA ALA A 28 -16.63 -15.58 -3.17
C ALA A 28 -17.41 -15.38 -1.85
N PHE A 29 -16.75 -14.80 -0.85
CA PHE A 29 -17.35 -14.46 0.46
C PHE A 29 -17.81 -12.98 0.49
N SER A 30 -18.69 -12.61 1.43
CA SER A 30 -19.15 -11.21 1.60
C SER A 30 -17.98 -10.25 1.84
N GLU A 31 -16.99 -10.66 2.64
CA GLU A 31 -15.78 -9.88 2.88
C GLU A 31 -14.96 -9.65 1.60
N PHE A 32 -14.92 -10.64 0.69
CA PHE A 32 -14.27 -10.49 -0.61
C PHE A 32 -15.00 -9.46 -1.48
N LEU A 33 -16.33 -9.51 -1.51
CA LEU A 33 -17.13 -8.53 -2.23
C LEU A 33 -16.94 -7.12 -1.66
N ILE A 34 -16.99 -6.95 -0.34
CA ILE A 34 -16.78 -5.64 0.30
C ILE A 34 -15.39 -5.09 -0.03
N LYS A 35 -14.34 -5.92 0.05
CA LYS A 35 -12.96 -5.51 -0.32
C LYS A 35 -12.84 -5.12 -1.79
N ARG A 36 -13.55 -5.83 -2.68
CA ARG A 36 -13.60 -5.48 -4.10
C ARG A 36 -14.32 -4.15 -4.31
N GLU A 37 -15.53 -3.97 -3.78
CA GLU A 37 -16.29 -2.72 -3.90
C GLU A 37 -15.53 -1.53 -3.29
N GLN A 38 -14.77 -1.74 -2.21
CA GLN A 38 -13.89 -0.72 -1.66
C GLN A 38 -12.71 -0.40 -2.60
N GLY A 39 -12.17 -1.41 -3.29
CA GLY A 39 -11.15 -1.23 -4.32
C GLY A 39 -11.68 -0.44 -5.53
N ASP A 40 -12.82 -0.86 -6.08
CA ASP A 40 -13.49 -0.21 -7.21
C ASP A 40 -13.82 1.26 -6.87
N TRP A 41 -14.29 1.52 -5.64
CA TRP A 41 -14.50 2.88 -5.16
C TRP A 41 -13.22 3.71 -5.08
N ALA A 42 -12.13 3.13 -4.57
CA ALA A 42 -10.85 3.83 -4.47
C ALA A 42 -10.30 4.19 -5.86
N GLU A 43 -10.41 3.28 -6.84
CA GLU A 43 -10.05 3.55 -8.23
C GLU A 43 -10.88 4.70 -8.80
N ASP A 44 -12.21 4.63 -8.66
CA ASP A 44 -13.14 5.67 -9.13
C ASP A 44 -12.87 7.03 -8.47
N LEU A 45 -12.58 7.05 -7.16
CA LEU A 45 -12.25 8.25 -6.41
C LEU A 45 -11.03 8.97 -7.00
N ILE A 46 -9.95 8.23 -7.29
CA ILE A 46 -8.72 8.80 -7.87
C ILE A 46 -8.93 9.19 -9.32
N PHE A 47 -9.62 8.35 -10.11
CA PHE A 47 -9.96 8.64 -11.49
C PHE A 47 -10.72 9.97 -11.62
N ARG A 48 -11.78 10.16 -10.81
CA ARG A 48 -12.54 11.42 -10.75
C ARG A 48 -11.70 12.57 -10.23
N ALA A 49 -10.94 12.38 -9.15
CA ALA A 49 -10.15 13.44 -8.57
C ALA A 49 -9.09 14.02 -9.53
N ILE A 50 -8.54 13.21 -10.44
CA ILE A 50 -7.62 13.69 -11.48
C ILE A 50 -8.39 14.38 -12.62
N ASN A 51 -9.54 13.83 -13.04
CA ASN A 51 -10.24 14.28 -14.25
C ASN A 51 -11.21 15.45 -14.02
N GLU A 52 -11.70 15.64 -12.80
CA GLU A 52 -12.66 16.72 -12.45
C GLU A 52 -11.97 18.05 -12.09
N VAL A 53 -10.67 18.03 -11.83
CA VAL A 53 -9.88 19.22 -11.51
C VAL A 53 -9.23 19.75 -12.79
N GLU A 54 -9.21 21.08 -12.96
CA GLU A 54 -8.49 21.68 -14.09
C GLU A 54 -6.98 21.49 -13.92
N ASN A 55 -6.34 20.87 -14.91
CA ASN A 55 -4.93 20.51 -14.94
C ASN A 55 -4.53 20.01 -16.35
N ASP A 56 -3.26 19.71 -16.61
CA ASP A 56 -2.74 19.30 -17.92
C ASP A 56 -2.62 17.78 -18.14
N ILE A 57 -3.10 16.97 -17.19
CA ILE A 57 -3.08 15.51 -17.27
C ILE A 57 -4.50 14.93 -17.36
N ILE A 58 -4.58 13.67 -17.73
CA ILE A 58 -5.84 12.92 -17.77
C ILE A 58 -5.61 11.49 -17.32
N ALA A 59 -6.47 11.00 -16.44
CA ALA A 59 -6.52 9.61 -16.02
C ALA A 59 -7.44 8.81 -16.94
N VAL A 60 -6.97 7.65 -17.38
CA VAL A 60 -7.66 6.74 -18.30
C VAL A 60 -7.65 5.34 -17.70
N LYS A 61 -8.79 4.66 -17.66
CA LYS A 61 -8.89 3.29 -17.14
C LYS A 61 -8.20 2.31 -18.08
N TYR A 62 -7.40 1.42 -17.50
CA TYR A 62 -6.60 0.44 -18.22
C TYR A 62 -6.67 -0.97 -17.60
N GLY A 63 -6.85 -1.05 -16.28
CA GLY A 63 -7.08 -2.30 -15.56
C GLY A 63 -8.33 -3.01 -16.06
N LYS A 64 -8.36 -4.35 -15.94
CA LYS A 64 -9.53 -5.13 -16.37
C LYS A 64 -10.71 -4.85 -15.44
N SER A 65 -11.85 -4.49 -16.01
CA SER A 65 -13.11 -4.24 -15.30
C SER A 65 -13.98 -5.50 -15.12
N ASP A 66 -13.49 -6.67 -15.52
CA ASP A 66 -14.27 -7.91 -15.53
C ASP A 66 -14.70 -8.33 -14.11
N LYS A 67 -16.03 -8.42 -13.90
CA LYS A 67 -16.62 -8.73 -12.59
C LYS A 67 -16.77 -10.22 -12.31
N ILE A 68 -16.32 -11.08 -13.24
CA ILE A 68 -16.50 -12.53 -13.18
C ILE A 68 -15.75 -13.07 -11.96
N VAL A 69 -16.48 -13.69 -11.03
CA VAL A 69 -15.88 -14.32 -9.84
C VAL A 69 -15.82 -15.83 -9.97
N ALA A 70 -14.97 -16.43 -9.15
CA ALA A 70 -14.89 -17.87 -9.00
C ALA A 70 -16.26 -18.50 -8.72
N GLY A 71 -16.60 -19.52 -9.49
CA GLY A 71 -17.90 -20.22 -9.43
C GLY A 71 -18.94 -19.71 -10.45
N GLU A 72 -18.66 -18.63 -11.20
CA GLU A 72 -19.55 -18.15 -12.25
C GLU A 72 -19.26 -18.80 -13.62
N PRO A 73 -20.29 -18.98 -14.47
CA PRO A 73 -20.10 -19.44 -15.85
C PRO A 73 -19.10 -18.57 -16.61
N GLY A 74 -18.10 -19.21 -17.23
CA GLY A 74 -17.06 -18.53 -18.01
C GLY A 74 -15.79 -18.13 -17.24
N PHE A 75 -15.75 -18.32 -15.91
CA PHE A 75 -14.57 -18.01 -15.10
C PHE A 75 -13.29 -18.70 -15.56
N ASP A 76 -13.34 -19.98 -15.96
CA ASP A 76 -12.14 -20.72 -16.39
C ASP A 76 -11.51 -20.15 -17.66
N LYS A 77 -12.34 -19.76 -18.63
CA LYS A 77 -11.87 -19.12 -19.88
C LYS A 77 -11.27 -17.76 -19.60
N PHE A 78 -11.95 -16.95 -18.77
CA PHE A 78 -11.46 -15.66 -18.32
C PHE A 78 -10.11 -15.81 -17.61
N TYR A 79 -10.02 -16.72 -16.65
CA TYR A 79 -8.82 -16.97 -15.85
C TYR A 79 -7.63 -17.41 -16.71
N LYS A 80 -7.85 -18.31 -17.68
CA LYS A 80 -6.81 -18.72 -18.63
C LYS A 80 -6.31 -17.54 -19.48
N SER A 81 -7.24 -16.78 -20.07
CA SER A 81 -6.88 -15.59 -20.86
C SER A 81 -6.10 -14.55 -20.03
N TYR A 82 -6.41 -14.43 -18.75
CA TYR A 82 -5.72 -13.55 -17.82
C TYR A 82 -4.29 -14.04 -17.52
N GLN A 83 -4.07 -15.34 -17.34
CA GLN A 83 -2.72 -15.89 -17.19
C GLN A 83 -1.88 -15.68 -18.45
N ASP A 84 -2.44 -15.96 -19.63
CA ASP A 84 -1.75 -15.79 -20.91
C ASP A 84 -1.31 -14.33 -21.11
N GLU A 85 -2.18 -13.38 -20.76
CA GLU A 85 -1.86 -11.95 -20.83
C GLU A 85 -0.77 -11.54 -19.83
N LEU A 86 -0.87 -11.98 -18.57
CA LEU A 86 0.18 -11.72 -17.56
C LEU A 86 1.54 -12.27 -18.02
N GLU A 87 1.54 -13.43 -18.68
CA GLU A 87 2.74 -14.02 -19.26
C GLU A 87 3.24 -13.26 -20.49
N GLN A 88 2.39 -12.59 -21.25
CA GLN A 88 2.82 -11.80 -22.42
C GLN A 88 3.33 -10.42 -22.02
N ILE A 89 2.51 -9.64 -21.33
CA ILE A 89 2.75 -8.21 -21.12
C ILE A 89 2.97 -7.83 -19.66
N GLY A 90 2.72 -8.73 -18.70
CA GLY A 90 2.73 -8.41 -17.27
C GLY A 90 1.38 -7.90 -16.75
N LYS A 91 1.35 -7.40 -15.52
CA LYS A 91 0.12 -6.92 -14.87
C LYS A 91 -0.16 -5.47 -15.27
N ARG A 92 -1.38 -5.22 -15.77
CA ARG A 92 -1.87 -3.87 -16.08
C ARG A 92 -2.09 -3.06 -14.78
N PRO A 93 -1.59 -1.83 -14.66
CA PRO A 93 -2.09 -0.89 -13.65
C PRO A 93 -3.57 -0.56 -13.90
N ASP A 94 -4.24 -0.06 -12.86
CA ASP A 94 -5.66 0.26 -12.93
C ASP A 94 -5.89 1.50 -13.80
N LEU A 95 -5.08 2.54 -13.61
CA LEU A 95 -5.14 3.80 -14.35
C LEU A 95 -3.83 4.10 -15.10
N LEU A 96 -3.95 4.76 -16.24
CA LEU A 96 -2.84 5.40 -16.96
C LEU A 96 -3.03 6.91 -16.94
N ILE A 97 -1.93 7.63 -16.74
CA ILE A 97 -1.88 9.08 -16.77
C ILE A 97 -1.24 9.53 -18.08
N PHE A 98 -1.94 10.39 -18.82
CA PHE A 98 -1.45 10.99 -20.06
C PHE A 98 -1.44 12.52 -19.93
N ARG A 99 -0.65 13.18 -20.77
CA ARG A 99 -0.86 14.61 -21.04
C ARG A 99 -2.18 14.77 -21.81
N LYS A 100 -3.00 15.76 -21.47
CA LYS A 100 -4.31 15.98 -22.12
C LYS A 100 -4.20 16.14 -23.64
N SER A 101 -3.20 16.89 -24.12
CA SER A 101 -2.95 17.08 -25.57
C SER A 101 -2.65 15.76 -26.27
N ASP A 102 -1.78 14.95 -25.68
CA ASP A 102 -1.27 13.71 -26.29
C ASP A 102 -2.39 12.67 -26.35
N TYR A 103 -3.21 12.58 -25.29
CA TYR A 103 -4.37 11.71 -25.27
C TYR A 103 -5.48 12.19 -26.22
N SER A 104 -5.66 13.50 -26.37
CA SER A 104 -6.62 14.04 -27.35
C SER A 104 -6.25 13.66 -28.78
N GLN A 105 -4.96 13.61 -29.10
CA GLN A 105 -4.50 13.11 -30.39
C GLN A 105 -4.73 11.60 -30.52
N LEU A 106 -4.42 10.82 -29.47
CA LEU A 106 -4.70 9.38 -29.43
C LEU A 106 -6.17 9.05 -29.65
N LYS A 107 -7.10 9.84 -29.08
CA LYS A 107 -8.53 9.66 -29.31
C LYS A 107 -8.89 9.75 -30.79
N LYS A 108 -8.28 10.69 -31.51
CA LYS A 108 -8.47 10.84 -32.96
C LYS A 108 -7.83 9.69 -33.73
N ASP A 109 -6.57 9.38 -33.43
CA ASP A 109 -5.78 8.36 -34.14
C ASP A 109 -6.41 6.96 -34.05
N TYR A 110 -7.02 6.63 -32.91
CA TYR A 110 -7.55 5.28 -32.62
C TYR A 110 -9.08 5.22 -32.47
N ASN A 111 -9.78 6.33 -32.73
CA ASN A 111 -11.23 6.50 -32.59
C ASN A 111 -11.72 6.07 -31.19
N LEU A 112 -11.14 6.66 -30.14
CA LEU A 112 -11.49 6.37 -28.74
C LEU A 112 -12.61 7.31 -28.28
N SER A 113 -13.75 6.75 -27.88
CA SER A 113 -14.90 7.52 -27.38
C SER A 113 -14.74 7.93 -25.90
N ASP A 114 -14.23 7.01 -25.08
CA ASP A 114 -14.31 7.11 -23.62
C ASP A 114 -12.93 7.19 -22.97
N LEU A 115 -12.91 7.42 -21.65
CA LEU A 115 -11.70 7.39 -20.82
C LEU A 115 -11.43 5.98 -20.27
N ASP A 116 -11.87 4.96 -21.00
CA ASP A 116 -11.69 3.55 -20.67
C ASP A 116 -11.15 2.82 -21.89
N ILE A 117 -9.95 2.30 -21.76
CA ILE A 117 -9.27 1.52 -22.80
C ILE A 117 -9.04 0.07 -22.38
N SER A 118 -9.64 -0.37 -21.26
CA SER A 118 -9.43 -1.70 -20.67
C SER A 118 -9.81 -2.85 -21.61
N SER A 119 -10.85 -2.63 -22.44
CA SER A 119 -11.41 -3.58 -23.40
C SER A 119 -10.78 -3.52 -24.79
N LEU A 120 -9.84 -2.60 -25.03
CA LEU A 120 -9.17 -2.51 -26.33
C LEU A 120 -8.27 -3.72 -26.61
N ASP A 121 -8.18 -4.08 -27.88
CA ASP A 121 -7.27 -5.13 -28.34
C ASP A 121 -5.79 -4.76 -28.08
N ASN A 122 -5.01 -5.79 -27.75
CA ASN A 122 -3.58 -5.65 -27.43
C ASN A 122 -2.77 -5.02 -28.56
N CYS A 123 -3.18 -5.18 -29.83
CA CYS A 123 -2.52 -4.55 -30.97
C CYS A 123 -2.64 -3.02 -30.92
N LYS A 124 -3.78 -2.47 -30.48
CA LYS A 124 -3.95 -1.02 -30.28
C LYS A 124 -3.22 -0.56 -29.03
N LEU A 125 -3.37 -1.29 -27.92
CA LEU A 125 -2.76 -0.95 -26.64
C LEU A 125 -1.23 -0.84 -26.73
N LYS A 126 -0.58 -1.65 -27.55
CA LYS A 126 0.88 -1.57 -27.80
C LYS A 126 1.35 -0.19 -28.26
N TYR A 127 0.51 0.60 -28.92
CA TYR A 127 0.85 1.94 -29.37
C TYR A 127 0.34 3.05 -28.45
N ILE A 128 -0.75 2.80 -27.72
CA ILE A 128 -1.37 3.75 -26.80
C ILE A 128 -0.60 3.79 -25.48
N VAL A 129 -0.37 2.64 -24.86
CA VAL A 129 0.18 2.53 -23.50
C VAL A 129 1.56 3.18 -23.37
N PRO A 130 2.53 3.01 -24.30
CA PRO A 130 3.85 3.64 -24.18
C PRO A 130 3.83 5.18 -24.19
N ARG A 131 2.71 5.81 -24.59
CA ARG A 131 2.56 7.28 -24.54
C ARG A 131 2.11 7.80 -23.17
N ALA A 132 1.81 6.91 -22.22
CA ALA A 132 1.47 7.31 -20.86
C ALA A 132 2.69 7.84 -20.09
N ILE A 133 2.48 8.84 -19.25
CA ILE A 133 3.47 9.39 -18.32
C ILE A 133 3.70 8.41 -17.15
N ALA A 134 2.61 7.82 -16.65
CA ALA A 134 2.64 6.93 -15.49
C ALA A 134 1.50 5.92 -15.51
N GLY A 135 1.73 4.76 -14.92
CA GLY A 135 0.71 3.79 -14.52
C GLY A 135 0.48 3.81 -13.02
N LEU A 136 -0.78 3.81 -12.59
CA LEU A 136 -1.18 3.82 -11.19
C LEU A 136 -1.91 2.52 -10.85
N GLU A 137 -1.38 1.77 -9.89
CA GLU A 137 -2.10 0.69 -9.20
C GLU A 137 -2.73 1.26 -7.93
N ILE A 138 -4.04 1.20 -7.85
CA ILE A 138 -4.82 1.73 -6.76
C ILE A 138 -5.10 0.63 -5.74
N ARG A 139 -4.81 0.92 -4.47
CA ARG A 139 -5.07 0.04 -3.34
C ARG A 139 -5.92 0.77 -2.33
N SER A 140 -6.95 0.10 -1.83
CA SER A 140 -7.81 0.62 -0.77
C SER A 140 -7.36 0.15 0.61
N SER A 141 -7.65 0.96 1.63
CA SER A 141 -7.40 0.67 3.04
C SER A 141 -8.60 1.10 3.87
N SER A 142 -9.04 0.25 4.79
CA SER A 142 -10.24 0.49 5.62
C SER A 142 -9.96 1.36 6.86
N TYR A 143 -8.86 2.11 6.88
CA TYR A 143 -8.45 2.95 8.00
C TYR A 143 -8.74 4.43 7.74
N LEU A 144 -8.94 5.16 8.84
CA LEU A 144 -8.79 6.61 8.92
C LEU A 144 -7.39 6.89 9.45
N VAL A 145 -6.54 7.52 8.64
CA VAL A 145 -5.14 7.82 8.96
C VAL A 145 -5.03 8.70 10.19
N ASP A 146 -5.84 9.75 10.28
CA ASP A 146 -5.74 10.68 11.40
C ASP A 146 -6.16 10.04 12.71
N LYS A 147 -7.25 9.26 12.68
CA LYS A 147 -7.69 8.55 13.89
C LYS A 147 -6.71 7.48 14.32
N TYR A 148 -6.13 6.75 13.36
CA TYR A 148 -5.08 5.77 13.64
C TYR A 148 -3.88 6.43 14.33
N ASN A 149 -3.39 7.54 13.77
CA ASN A 149 -2.23 8.27 14.32
C ASN A 149 -2.53 8.86 15.71
N GLU A 150 -3.73 9.40 15.93
CA GLU A 150 -4.17 9.91 17.22
C GLU A 150 -4.15 8.82 18.29
N VAL A 151 -4.76 7.66 18.00
CA VAL A 151 -4.83 6.52 18.93
C VAL A 151 -3.44 5.96 19.21
N SER A 152 -2.62 5.76 18.17
CA SER A 152 -1.24 5.29 18.32
C SER A 152 -0.39 6.23 19.17
N SER A 153 -0.51 7.55 18.93
CA SER A 153 0.20 8.58 19.70
C SER A 153 -0.26 8.61 21.16
N LYS A 154 -1.56 8.50 21.41
CA LYS A 154 -2.13 8.47 22.77
C LYS A 154 -1.64 7.24 23.54
N ASN A 155 -1.72 6.06 22.93
CA ASN A 155 -1.25 4.81 23.53
C ASN A 155 0.25 4.89 23.86
N ARG A 156 1.05 5.45 22.94
CA ARG A 156 2.50 5.65 23.16
C ARG A 156 2.77 6.58 24.34
N LYS A 157 2.09 7.72 24.41
CA LYS A 157 2.19 8.68 25.53
C LYS A 157 1.82 8.03 26.86
N GLU A 158 0.76 7.22 26.89
CA GLU A 158 0.33 6.52 28.10
C GLU A 158 1.40 5.53 28.60
N VAL A 159 1.98 4.73 27.69
CA VAL A 159 3.08 3.82 28.03
C VAL A 159 4.31 4.59 28.55
N ILE A 160 4.66 5.73 27.93
CA ILE A 160 5.76 6.58 28.40
C ILE A 160 5.47 7.12 29.80
N ASN A 161 4.25 7.60 30.06
CA ASN A 161 3.87 8.08 31.39
C ASN A 161 3.96 6.99 32.46
N GLN A 162 3.58 5.75 32.12
CA GLN A 162 3.76 4.59 33.02
C GLN A 162 5.24 4.28 33.27
N ILE A 163 6.09 4.36 32.22
CA ILE A 163 7.54 4.20 32.34
C ILE A 163 8.14 5.27 33.25
N ILE A 164 7.76 6.54 33.08
CA ILE A 164 8.21 7.66 33.93
C ILE A 164 7.87 7.40 35.39
N LYS A 165 6.63 6.97 35.66
CA LYS A 165 6.17 6.66 37.01
C LYS A 165 7.03 5.55 37.64
N LEU A 166 7.24 4.45 36.93
CA LEU A 166 8.07 3.34 37.41
C LEU A 166 9.54 3.74 37.62
N ILE A 167 10.10 4.56 36.72
CA ILE A 167 11.47 5.07 36.88
C ILE A 167 11.59 5.90 38.17
N ASN A 168 10.63 6.76 38.44
CA ASN A 168 10.62 7.57 39.68
C ASN A 168 10.47 6.70 40.92
N GLU A 169 9.60 5.67 40.89
CA GLU A 169 9.46 4.71 41.98
C GLU A 169 10.75 3.91 42.22
N LEU A 170 11.47 3.53 41.16
CA LEU A 170 12.74 2.82 41.23
C LEU A 170 13.87 3.70 41.77
N LYS A 171 13.92 4.98 41.39
CA LYS A 171 14.87 5.96 41.95
C LYS A 171 14.71 6.11 43.46
N ASN A 172 13.48 6.05 43.98
CA ASN A 172 13.23 6.08 45.43
C ASN A 172 13.65 4.77 46.15
N LYS A 173 13.94 3.70 45.42
CA LYS A 173 14.37 2.39 45.95
C LYS A 173 15.79 2.03 45.49
N GLU A 174 16.60 3.02 45.16
CA GLU A 174 17.92 2.84 44.51
C GLU A 174 18.83 1.84 45.23
N ASP A 175 18.83 1.84 46.56
CA ASP A 175 19.66 0.95 47.38
C ASP A 175 19.39 -0.54 47.11
N SER A 176 18.17 -0.90 46.72
CA SER A 176 17.75 -2.28 46.44
C SER A 176 18.05 -2.75 45.01
N LEU A 177 18.56 -1.87 44.14
CA LEU A 177 18.79 -2.16 42.73
C LEU A 177 20.21 -2.68 42.46
N PRO A 178 20.41 -3.52 41.43
CA PRO A 178 21.74 -3.86 40.95
C PRO A 178 22.48 -2.65 40.35
N ASP A 179 23.80 -2.61 40.46
CA ASP A 179 24.63 -1.46 40.02
C ASP A 179 24.44 -1.08 38.55
N GLU A 180 24.27 -2.06 37.65
CA GLU A 180 23.98 -1.80 36.24
C GLU A 180 22.69 -0.99 36.03
N TRP A 181 21.66 -1.28 36.85
CA TRP A 181 20.39 -0.56 36.80
C TRP A 181 20.50 0.83 37.39
N LYS A 182 21.25 1.00 38.49
CA LYS A 182 21.53 2.32 39.06
C LYS A 182 22.23 3.22 38.02
N LYS A 183 23.29 2.69 37.41
CA LYS A 183 24.05 3.41 36.38
C LYS A 183 23.18 3.79 35.18
N TRP A 184 22.34 2.87 34.71
CA TRP A 184 21.42 3.15 33.61
C TRP A 184 20.38 4.23 33.97
N LEU A 185 19.78 4.17 35.17
CA LEU A 185 18.82 5.18 35.66
C LEU A 185 19.41 6.59 35.80
N LEU A 186 20.72 6.71 36.00
CA LEU A 186 21.44 7.99 36.02
C LEU A 186 21.70 8.55 34.61
N THR A 187 21.83 7.67 33.62
CA THR A 187 22.15 8.04 32.22
C THR A 187 20.93 8.24 31.32
N ILE A 188 19.75 7.80 31.78
CA ILE A 188 18.54 7.79 30.96
C ILE A 188 18.01 9.21 30.75
N ASP A 189 17.68 9.54 29.51
CA ASP A 189 16.94 10.74 29.16
C ASP A 189 15.54 10.33 28.69
N ILE A 190 14.54 10.63 29.51
CA ILE A 190 13.15 10.28 29.25
C ILE A 190 12.62 11.02 28.00
N ASN A 191 13.19 12.18 27.65
CA ASN A 191 12.84 12.90 26.43
C ASN A 191 13.46 12.26 25.18
N ASN A 192 14.42 11.35 25.34
CA ASN A 192 15.05 10.61 24.27
C ASN A 192 14.79 9.11 24.44
N GLU A 193 13.72 8.63 23.81
CA GLU A 193 13.29 7.23 23.84
C GLU A 193 14.39 6.22 23.48
N LYS A 194 15.41 6.63 22.69
CA LYS A 194 16.53 5.73 22.36
C LYS A 194 17.27 5.25 23.60
N THR A 195 17.42 6.12 24.60
CA THR A 195 18.08 5.78 25.86
C THR A 195 17.28 4.75 26.68
N LEU A 196 15.95 4.68 26.48
CA LEU A 196 15.11 3.64 27.09
C LEU A 196 15.48 2.24 26.57
N PHE A 197 15.87 2.13 25.30
CA PHE A 197 16.14 0.84 24.66
C PHE A 197 17.49 0.23 25.07
N ASP A 198 18.42 1.04 25.58
CA ASP A 198 19.74 0.62 26.09
C ASP A 198 19.69 0.03 27.52
N LYS A 199 18.51 -0.41 27.95
CA LYS A 199 18.28 -0.99 29.29
C LYS A 199 19.14 -2.24 29.56
N PRO A 200 19.63 -2.44 30.80
CA PRO A 200 20.45 -3.61 31.15
C PRO A 200 19.72 -4.96 30.96
N ARG A 201 20.50 -6.01 30.67
CA ARG A 201 20.02 -7.40 30.75
C ARG A 201 19.75 -7.74 32.22
N SER A 202 18.72 -8.54 32.51
CA SER A 202 18.43 -8.91 33.92
C SER A 202 19.27 -10.12 34.35
N PRO A 203 20.07 -10.02 35.41
CA PRO A 203 20.54 -11.19 36.16
C PRO A 203 19.35 -12.03 36.67
N VAL A 204 19.57 -13.32 36.94
CA VAL A 204 18.53 -14.24 37.46
C VAL A 204 17.92 -13.73 38.77
N LYS A 205 18.70 -13.08 39.64
CA LYS A 205 18.24 -12.42 40.89
C LYS A 205 17.30 -11.23 40.66
N VAL A 206 17.27 -10.62 39.47
CA VAL A 206 16.44 -9.43 39.16
C VAL A 206 15.02 -9.80 38.74
N LYS A 207 14.74 -11.08 38.46
CA LYS A 207 13.38 -11.57 38.20
C LYS A 207 12.42 -11.43 39.39
N SER A 208 12.92 -11.12 40.60
CA SER A 208 12.12 -10.92 41.81
C SER A 208 11.65 -9.47 42.04
N ILE A 209 12.19 -8.48 41.31
CA ILE A 209 11.74 -7.08 41.44
C ILE A 209 10.63 -6.84 40.40
N LYS A 210 9.40 -6.69 40.89
CA LYS A 210 8.20 -6.57 40.07
C LYS A 210 8.27 -5.35 39.14
N GLU A 211 8.69 -4.21 39.68
CA GLU A 211 8.77 -2.92 38.98
C GLU A 211 9.76 -2.97 37.81
N LEU A 212 10.93 -3.62 37.97
CA LEU A 212 11.90 -3.80 36.88
C LEU A 212 11.36 -4.73 35.78
N THR A 213 10.60 -5.76 36.15
CA THR A 213 9.97 -6.67 35.19
C THR A 213 8.89 -5.95 34.39
N GLU A 214 8.08 -5.12 35.05
CA GLU A 214 7.04 -4.31 34.44
C GLU A 214 7.62 -3.21 33.53
N LEU A 215 8.63 -2.49 34.01
CA LEU A 215 9.37 -1.48 33.24
C LEU A 215 9.93 -2.06 31.95
N LYS A 216 10.53 -3.26 32.01
CA LYS A 216 11.02 -3.97 30.81
C LYS A 216 9.91 -4.23 29.82
N LYS A 217 8.77 -4.77 30.28
CA LYS A 217 7.61 -5.07 29.43
C LYS A 217 7.11 -3.80 28.73
N LEU A 218 7.02 -2.69 29.46
CA LEU A 218 6.58 -1.41 28.90
C LEU A 218 7.59 -0.86 27.89
N ILE A 219 8.89 -0.84 28.20
CA ILE A 219 9.93 -0.40 27.25
C ILE A 219 9.93 -1.29 26.00
N ASP A 220 9.83 -2.61 26.15
CA ASP A 220 9.75 -3.51 25.01
C ASP A 220 8.45 -3.35 24.22
N SER A 221 7.38 -2.85 24.84
CA SER A 221 6.13 -2.52 24.15
C SER A 221 6.22 -1.26 23.27
N LEU A 222 7.17 -0.35 23.54
CA LEU A 222 7.43 0.85 22.74
C LEU A 222 8.21 0.59 21.44
N LYS A 223 8.83 -0.59 21.31
CA LYS A 223 9.49 -1.00 20.07
C LYS A 223 8.46 -1.14 18.96
N ILE A 224 8.81 -0.67 17.76
CA ILE A 224 7.96 -0.79 16.57
C ILE A 224 7.64 -2.28 16.34
N LYS A 225 6.37 -2.64 16.44
CA LYS A 225 5.85 -3.97 16.14
C LYS A 225 5.41 -4.03 14.69
N LYS A 226 5.23 -5.25 14.18
CA LYS A 226 4.70 -5.59 12.84
C LYS A 226 3.35 -4.95 12.47
N ARG A 227 2.75 -4.06 13.27
CA ARG A 227 1.45 -3.42 12.99
C ARG A 227 1.34 -1.97 13.46
N ASP A 228 2.47 -1.34 13.75
CA ASP A 228 2.49 0.00 14.35
C ASP A 228 2.46 1.14 13.31
N PHE A 229 2.42 0.81 12.02
CA PHE A 229 2.24 1.77 10.94
C PHE A 229 1.21 1.31 9.93
N LEU A 230 0.54 2.29 9.33
CA LEU A 230 -0.21 2.09 8.09
C LEU A 230 0.78 1.88 6.95
N SER A 231 0.39 1.09 5.95
CA SER A 231 1.35 0.61 4.95
C SER A 231 0.81 0.64 3.52
N PHE A 232 1.72 0.85 2.56
CA PHE A 232 1.54 0.31 1.22
C PHE A 232 1.64 -1.21 1.27
N THR A 233 0.76 -1.91 0.56
CA THR A 233 0.69 -3.38 0.58
C THR A 233 0.85 -4.03 -0.81
N PRO A 234 2.01 -3.87 -1.49
CA PRO A 234 2.29 -4.65 -2.68
C PRO A 234 2.37 -6.14 -2.33
N LYS A 235 1.91 -6.98 -3.26
CA LYS A 235 1.97 -8.44 -3.11
C LYS A 235 3.24 -8.97 -3.78
N VAL A 236 3.91 -9.93 -3.17
CA VAL A 236 5.17 -10.49 -3.70
C VAL A 236 4.95 -11.07 -5.10
N GLU A 237 3.83 -11.76 -5.33
CA GLU A 237 3.50 -12.32 -6.63
C GLU A 237 3.27 -11.27 -7.74
N ASP A 238 2.94 -10.02 -7.35
CA ASP A 238 2.71 -8.92 -8.28
C ASP A 238 4.03 -8.25 -8.71
N ILE A 239 5.10 -8.33 -7.90
CA ILE A 239 6.37 -7.63 -8.14
C ILE A 239 6.94 -7.97 -9.52
N TYR A 240 7.04 -9.26 -9.85
CA TYR A 240 7.63 -9.70 -11.12
C TYR A 240 6.78 -9.30 -12.33
N VAL A 241 5.46 -9.49 -12.24
CA VAL A 241 4.54 -9.18 -13.37
C VAL A 241 4.39 -7.67 -13.59
N ILE A 242 4.52 -6.85 -12.55
CA ILE A 242 4.57 -5.38 -12.69
C ILE A 242 5.91 -4.95 -13.31
N TYR A 243 7.03 -5.50 -12.84
CA TYR A 243 8.34 -5.23 -13.44
C TYR A 243 8.35 -5.58 -14.93
N LYS A 244 7.75 -6.73 -15.29
CA LYS A 244 7.57 -7.13 -16.70
C LYS A 244 6.78 -6.08 -17.48
N TRP A 245 5.65 -5.60 -16.95
CA TRP A 245 4.84 -4.57 -17.61
C TRP A 245 5.62 -3.29 -17.87
N ILE A 246 6.38 -2.81 -16.88
CA ILE A 246 7.26 -1.64 -17.02
C ILE A 246 8.30 -1.88 -18.12
N LYS A 247 8.91 -3.08 -18.17
CA LYS A 247 9.88 -3.43 -19.22
C LYS A 247 9.25 -3.51 -20.61
N THR A 248 8.00 -3.96 -20.72
CA THR A 248 7.27 -4.09 -21.98
C THR A 248 6.90 -2.73 -22.56
N PHE A 249 6.40 -1.81 -21.74
CA PHE A 249 5.85 -0.53 -22.23
C PHE A 249 6.74 0.69 -21.97
N GLY A 250 7.75 0.57 -21.10
CA GLY A 250 8.64 1.68 -20.73
C GLY A 250 7.99 2.75 -19.84
N VAL A 251 6.80 2.48 -19.30
CA VAL A 251 6.02 3.44 -18.50
C VAL A 251 6.34 3.27 -17.00
N PRO A 252 6.71 4.34 -16.28
CA PRO A 252 6.87 4.30 -14.82
C PRO A 252 5.59 3.88 -14.09
N HIS A 253 5.73 3.09 -13.03
CA HIS A 253 4.61 2.55 -12.28
C HIS A 253 4.61 3.04 -10.82
N TYR A 254 3.43 3.32 -10.28
CA TYR A 254 3.22 3.82 -8.92
C TYR A 254 2.11 3.03 -8.23
N TYR A 255 2.24 2.91 -6.92
CA TYR A 255 1.16 2.43 -6.04
C TYR A 255 0.52 3.64 -5.37
N VAL A 256 -0.80 3.72 -5.43
CA VAL A 256 -1.60 4.73 -4.74
C VAL A 256 -2.40 4.03 -3.66
N GLN A 257 -2.15 4.39 -2.40
CA GLN A 257 -2.87 3.85 -1.25
C GLN A 257 -3.94 4.86 -0.81
N VAL A 258 -5.20 4.48 -1.00
CA VAL A 258 -6.37 5.27 -0.66
C VAL A 258 -6.91 4.84 0.70
N PHE A 259 -6.93 5.76 1.64
CA PHE A 259 -7.63 5.68 2.91
C PHE A 259 -8.94 6.47 2.83
N PHE A 260 -9.80 6.32 3.83
CA PHE A 260 -11.07 7.04 3.84
C PHE A 260 -10.92 8.56 4.02
N ASP A 261 -9.80 9.01 4.56
CA ASP A 261 -9.50 10.43 4.84
C ASP A 261 -8.28 10.98 4.08
N LYS A 262 -7.35 10.12 3.63
CA LYS A 262 -6.10 10.53 2.96
C LYS A 262 -5.71 9.63 1.79
N VAL A 263 -4.84 10.14 0.92
CA VAL A 263 -4.27 9.38 -0.21
C VAL A 263 -2.76 9.51 -0.19
N TYR A 264 -2.05 8.39 -0.36
CA TYR A 264 -0.59 8.36 -0.47
C TYR A 264 -0.15 7.70 -1.77
N ILE A 265 1.04 8.04 -2.25
CA ILE A 265 1.63 7.48 -3.47
C ILE A 265 3.09 7.11 -3.26
N ILE A 266 3.53 6.00 -3.86
CA ILE A 266 4.93 5.56 -3.87
C ILE A 266 5.29 4.98 -5.24
N SER A 267 6.48 5.29 -5.74
CA SER A 267 6.95 4.73 -7.00
C SER A 267 7.34 3.26 -6.83
N PHE A 268 7.13 2.46 -7.87
CA PHE A 268 7.59 1.07 -7.87
C PHE A 268 9.10 0.97 -7.74
N LYS A 269 9.85 1.91 -8.34
CA LYS A 269 11.31 2.04 -8.15
C LYS A 269 11.66 2.14 -6.65
N ARG A 270 10.98 3.03 -5.92
CA ARG A 270 11.19 3.20 -4.48
C ARG A 270 10.84 1.96 -3.67
N ILE A 271 9.76 1.26 -4.05
CA ILE A 271 9.42 -0.05 -3.45
C ILE A 271 10.59 -1.02 -3.59
N LEU A 272 11.16 -1.16 -4.80
CA LEU A 272 12.30 -2.05 -5.05
C LEU A 272 13.54 -1.65 -4.21
N GLU A 273 13.86 -0.36 -4.10
CA GLU A 273 14.97 0.16 -3.27
C GLU A 273 14.79 -0.10 -1.75
N ILE A 274 13.54 -0.19 -1.28
CA ILE A 274 13.24 -0.48 0.11
C ILE A 274 13.44 -1.97 0.36
N ILE A 275 12.82 -2.81 -0.46
CA ILE A 275 12.80 -4.26 -0.24
C ILE A 275 14.15 -4.93 -0.58
N SER A 276 14.99 -4.29 -1.40
CA SER A 276 16.32 -4.80 -1.75
C SER A 276 17.37 -4.65 -0.64
N ASN A 277 17.06 -3.92 0.43
CA ASN A 277 17.98 -3.73 1.55
C ASN A 277 17.48 -4.46 2.80
N PRO A 278 18.05 -5.63 3.14
CA PRO A 278 17.62 -6.41 4.31
C PRO A 278 17.69 -5.65 5.64
N SER A 279 18.58 -4.65 5.77
CA SER A 279 18.72 -3.87 7.01
C SER A 279 17.52 -2.97 7.32
N LYS A 280 16.64 -2.75 6.33
CA LYS A 280 15.38 -2.01 6.42
C LYS A 280 14.19 -2.90 6.83
N ASN A 281 14.33 -4.23 6.74
CA ASN A 281 13.33 -5.18 7.18
C ASN A 281 13.13 -5.07 8.71
N GLU A 282 11.88 -5.21 9.15
CA GLU A 282 11.43 -4.99 10.53
C GLU A 282 11.63 -3.57 11.08
N LYS A 283 12.02 -2.61 10.22
CA LYS A 283 12.14 -1.19 10.58
C LYS A 283 11.17 -0.31 9.79
N ILE A 284 11.23 -0.38 8.47
CA ILE A 284 10.39 0.43 7.56
C ILE A 284 9.56 -0.42 6.61
N PHE A 285 9.82 -1.73 6.57
CA PHE A 285 8.93 -2.69 5.94
C PHE A 285 9.00 -4.05 6.66
N TYR A 286 7.99 -4.89 6.45
CA TYR A 286 8.03 -6.30 6.85
C TYR A 286 7.24 -7.16 5.85
N ILE A 287 7.48 -8.47 5.90
CA ILE A 287 6.83 -9.44 5.03
C ILE A 287 5.91 -10.31 5.89
N GLU A 288 4.64 -10.43 5.49
CA GLU A 288 3.65 -11.28 6.15
C GLU A 288 3.06 -12.28 5.15
N LYS A 289 2.97 -13.55 5.58
CA LYS A 289 2.25 -14.60 4.86
C LYS A 289 0.98 -14.91 5.61
N ASN A 290 -0.17 -14.57 5.02
CA ASN A 290 -1.46 -14.73 5.68
C ASN A 290 -2.20 -15.96 5.13
N SER A 291 -2.47 -16.94 5.99
CA SER A 291 -3.24 -18.14 5.64
C SER A 291 -4.66 -17.83 5.17
N LYS A 292 -5.26 -16.73 5.64
CA LYS A 292 -6.61 -16.28 5.22
C LYS A 292 -6.64 -15.63 3.84
N ASN A 293 -5.50 -15.22 3.28
CA ASN A 293 -5.40 -14.57 1.97
C ASN A 293 -4.82 -15.53 0.91
N GLN A 294 -5.30 -16.78 0.89
CA GLN A 294 -4.81 -17.81 -0.05
C GLN A 294 -3.29 -18.03 0.00
N PHE A 295 -2.65 -17.80 1.15
CA PHE A 295 -1.20 -17.85 1.33
C PHE A 295 -0.37 -16.84 0.51
N LYS A 296 -1.01 -15.78 0.00
CA LYS A 296 -0.33 -14.67 -0.67
C LYS A 296 0.59 -13.95 0.30
N THR A 297 1.81 -13.68 -0.14
CA THR A 297 2.81 -12.98 0.66
C THR A 297 2.67 -11.49 0.40
N THR A 298 2.41 -10.71 1.44
CA THR A 298 2.23 -9.26 1.36
C THR A 298 3.45 -8.57 1.97
N ILE A 299 3.97 -7.56 1.28
CA ILE A 299 5.01 -6.69 1.79
C ILE A 299 4.30 -5.47 2.35
N HIS A 300 4.50 -5.18 3.63
CA HIS A 300 3.97 -4.00 4.29
C HIS A 300 5.07 -2.97 4.40
N ILE A 301 4.97 -1.88 3.64
CA ILE A 301 5.94 -0.78 3.62
C ILE A 301 5.32 0.41 4.32
N ASP A 302 6.00 1.01 5.30
CA ASP A 302 5.51 2.17 6.03
C ASP A 302 5.02 3.26 5.07
N ILE A 303 3.79 3.74 5.28
CA ILE A 303 3.13 4.72 4.43
C ILE A 303 3.93 6.01 4.29
N ASN A 304 4.76 6.34 5.29
CA ASN A 304 5.62 7.51 5.30
C ASN A 304 6.85 7.37 4.38
N GLN A 305 7.05 6.20 3.76
CA GLN A 305 8.07 6.02 2.72
C GLN A 305 7.60 6.51 1.33
N GLY A 306 6.32 6.85 1.20
CA GLY A 306 5.75 7.52 0.04
C GLY A 306 5.48 9.00 0.30
N PHE A 307 4.64 9.59 -0.55
CA PHE A 307 4.23 10.98 -0.46
C PHE A 307 2.74 11.09 -0.20
N LEU A 308 2.35 12.06 0.63
CA LEU A 308 0.95 12.43 0.83
C LEU A 308 0.45 13.17 -0.42
N LEU A 309 -0.58 12.60 -1.05
CA LEU A 309 -1.15 13.10 -2.30
C LEU A 309 -2.48 13.84 -2.07
N ALA A 310 -3.28 13.41 -1.11
CA ALA A 310 -4.45 14.14 -0.63
C ALA A 310 -4.50 14.15 0.89
N GLU A 311 -4.58 15.34 1.48
CA GLU A 311 -4.71 15.52 2.93
C GLU A 311 -6.14 15.30 3.43
N LYS A 312 -7.11 15.37 2.51
CA LYS A 312 -8.54 15.24 2.80
C LYS A 312 -9.23 14.45 1.70
N ASN A 313 -10.11 13.56 2.13
CA ASN A 313 -11.12 12.91 1.31
C ASN A 313 -12.51 13.16 1.93
N ASP A 314 -13.50 13.53 1.11
CA ASP A 314 -14.89 13.50 1.52
C ASP A 314 -15.37 12.05 1.56
N PHE A 315 -16.04 11.68 2.65
CA PHE A 315 -16.45 10.31 2.92
C PHE A 315 -17.50 9.84 1.89
N PRO A 316 -17.42 8.60 1.38
CA PRO A 316 -18.41 8.11 0.44
C PRO A 316 -19.75 7.81 1.10
N THR A 317 -20.82 7.89 0.32
CA THR A 317 -22.07 7.25 0.71
C THR A 317 -21.92 5.73 0.63
N HIS A 318 -22.68 5.00 1.43
CA HIS A 318 -22.64 3.55 1.45
C HIS A 318 -24.05 2.97 1.58
N ALA A 319 -24.28 1.81 0.97
CA ALA A 319 -25.54 1.10 1.01
C ALA A 319 -25.32 -0.41 1.07
N SER A 320 -26.28 -1.14 1.65
CA SER A 320 -26.30 -2.60 1.56
C SER A 320 -26.87 -3.03 0.21
N LYS A 321 -26.21 -3.98 -0.43
CA LYS A 321 -26.71 -4.75 -1.56
C LYS A 321 -26.65 -6.24 -1.24
N TYR A 322 -27.36 -7.04 -2.03
CA TYR A 322 -27.27 -8.49 -1.95
C TYR A 322 -27.11 -9.09 -3.34
N LYS A 323 -26.55 -10.29 -3.38
CA LYS A 323 -26.48 -11.13 -4.57
C LYS A 323 -27.07 -12.49 -4.25
N GLU A 324 -27.96 -12.98 -5.10
CA GLU A 324 -28.47 -14.34 -5.02
C GLU A 324 -27.47 -15.30 -5.68
N LEU A 325 -27.05 -16.32 -4.94
CA LEU A 325 -26.20 -17.41 -5.40
C LEU A 325 -27.07 -18.66 -5.66
N GLU A 326 -26.44 -19.74 -6.12
CA GLU A 326 -27.12 -21.02 -6.34
C GLU A 326 -27.96 -21.47 -5.13
N LYS A 327 -29.07 -22.16 -5.42
CA LYS A 327 -30.03 -22.68 -4.44
C LYS A 327 -30.67 -21.60 -3.55
N GLY A 328 -30.78 -20.36 -4.05
CA GLY A 328 -31.47 -19.25 -3.36
C GLY A 328 -30.69 -18.63 -2.20
N LYS A 329 -29.37 -18.89 -2.10
CA LYS A 329 -28.55 -18.34 -1.03
C LYS A 329 -28.28 -16.85 -1.26
N LEU A 330 -28.73 -16.00 -0.34
CA LEU A 330 -28.45 -14.57 -0.40
C LEU A 330 -27.11 -14.21 0.24
N LEU A 331 -26.32 -13.40 -0.45
CA LEU A 331 -25.05 -12.86 0.02
C LEU A 331 -25.15 -11.33 0.11
N PHE A 332 -25.17 -10.80 1.33
CA PHE A 332 -25.21 -9.36 1.60
C PHE A 332 -23.80 -8.76 1.63
N TYR A 333 -23.65 -7.55 1.09
CA TYR A 333 -22.40 -6.80 1.07
C TYR A 333 -22.67 -5.29 1.03
N VAL A 334 -21.64 -4.49 1.29
CA VAL A 334 -21.70 -3.02 1.27
C VAL A 334 -21.10 -2.51 -0.03
N VAL A 335 -21.75 -1.52 -0.64
CA VAL A 335 -21.21 -0.76 -1.78
C VAL A 335 -20.94 0.68 -1.38
N PHE A 336 -19.96 1.30 -2.02
CA PHE A 336 -19.55 2.68 -1.78
C PHE A 336 -19.79 3.51 -3.04
N SER A 337 -20.20 4.77 -2.89
CA SER A 337 -20.42 5.69 -4.01
C SER A 337 -20.14 7.14 -3.64
N GLY A 338 -19.60 7.89 -4.59
CA GLY A 338 -19.24 9.30 -4.41
C GLY A 338 -17.98 9.50 -3.58
N GLY A 339 -17.99 10.53 -2.75
CA GLY A 339 -16.77 11.04 -2.11
C GLY A 339 -15.89 11.84 -3.08
N LYS A 340 -14.90 12.53 -2.53
CA LYS A 340 -14.00 13.39 -3.30
C LYS A 340 -12.62 13.43 -2.66
N ALA A 341 -11.58 13.10 -3.42
CA ALA A 341 -10.20 13.28 -2.97
C ALA A 341 -9.68 14.65 -3.43
N TYR A 342 -9.08 15.41 -2.52
CA TYR A 342 -8.51 16.72 -2.81
C TYR A 342 -7.01 16.54 -3.09
N LEU A 343 -6.68 16.19 -4.34
CA LEU A 343 -5.30 15.91 -4.75
C LEU A 343 -4.46 17.18 -4.83
N ASN A 344 -3.22 17.10 -4.33
CA ASN A 344 -2.18 18.06 -4.64
C ASN A 344 -1.60 17.72 -6.03
N VAL A 345 -2.15 18.37 -7.06
CA VAL A 345 -1.77 18.14 -8.47
C VAL A 345 -0.32 18.50 -8.74
N GLU A 346 0.21 19.57 -8.15
CA GLU A 346 1.62 19.96 -8.30
C GLU A 346 2.55 18.88 -7.75
N LYS A 347 2.21 18.33 -6.58
CA LYS A 347 2.96 17.21 -6.00
C LYS A 347 2.85 15.96 -6.86
N LEU A 348 1.67 15.70 -7.45
CA LEU A 348 1.50 14.60 -8.41
C LEU A 348 2.46 14.77 -9.61
N TYR A 349 2.55 15.97 -10.18
CA TYR A 349 3.45 16.28 -11.30
C TYR A 349 4.91 16.01 -10.97
N GLU A 350 5.37 16.51 -9.82
CA GLU A 350 6.73 16.27 -9.34
C GLU A 350 7.01 14.76 -9.24
N ILE A 351 6.09 14.00 -8.65
CA ILE A 351 6.27 12.56 -8.39
C ILE A 351 6.29 11.75 -9.68
N ILE A 352 5.40 12.06 -10.63
CA ILE A 352 5.33 11.33 -11.90
C ILE A 352 6.35 11.85 -12.94
N GLY A 353 7.14 12.88 -12.60
CA GLY A 353 8.10 13.49 -13.50
C GLY A 353 7.46 14.27 -14.65
N PHE A 354 6.24 14.76 -14.47
CA PHE A 354 5.59 15.62 -15.45
C PHE A 354 6.11 17.05 -15.32
N SER A 355 6.44 17.65 -16.46
CA SER A 355 6.82 19.06 -16.53
C SER A 355 5.84 19.78 -17.45
N LEU A 356 5.38 20.95 -17.00
CA LEU A 356 4.60 21.84 -17.85
C LEU A 356 5.50 22.35 -18.97
N ASP A 357 4.99 22.32 -20.19
CA ASP A 357 5.70 22.89 -21.32
C ASP A 357 5.79 24.40 -21.10
N LYS A 358 6.97 24.89 -20.67
CA LYS A 358 7.28 26.31 -20.54
C LYS A 358 7.41 26.93 -21.93
N ASN A 359 6.36 26.93 -22.76
CA ASN A 359 6.28 27.67 -24.02
C ASN A 359 4.86 27.56 -24.59
N ASN A 360 3.96 28.42 -24.16
CA ASN A 360 2.81 28.91 -24.94
C ASN A 360 2.23 30.21 -24.35
N THR A 361 3.11 31.07 -23.84
CA THR A 361 2.81 32.50 -23.61
C THR A 361 3.68 33.30 -24.57
N LYS A 362 3.20 33.43 -25.81
CA LYS A 362 3.49 34.56 -26.68
C LYS A 362 2.24 34.93 -27.45
#